data_AF-A0ABC9VQ47-F1
#
_entry.id   AF-A0ABC9VQ47-F1
#
_cell.length_a   1.000
_cell.length_b   1.000
_cell.length_c   1.000
_cell.angle_alpha   90.00
_cell.angle_beta   90.00
_cell.angle_gamma   90.00
#
_symmetry.space_group_name_H-M   'P 1'
#
loop_
_entity.id
_entity.type
_entity.pdbx_description
1 polymer ?
#
loop_
_entity_poly.entity_id
_entity_poly.type
_entity_poly.pdbx_seq_one_letter_code
_entity_poly.pdbx_strand_id
1 'polypeptide(L)'
;MFMVEKTNNNINSLGHIANNPKKDWTNSPADHKATDKVASTFSDVRVSRTTPIQSALTTHLDKAIGDYFVVSGVEYQQTTDFNDENKINHASVYSVRVIKHKAWLPFGTEVRVKIKEQKPIVSEEEIEKLMLGQQKPIVVSFEDLSYFHFGSGETLIAQGIHRLNVDVKEVTD
;
A
#
# COMPACT_ATOMS: atom_id res chain seq x y z
N MET A 1 -45.10 21.13 57.18
CA MET A 1 -44.49 21.45 58.50
C MET A 1 -43.01 21.72 58.24
N PHE A 2 -42.46 22.79 58.79
CA PHE A 2 -41.10 23.29 58.47
C PHE A 2 -40.02 22.69 59.39
N MET A 3 -38.82 22.41 58.85
CA MET A 3 -37.50 22.25 59.50
C MET A 3 -36.43 22.29 58.37
N VAL A 4 -35.34 23.07 58.32
CA VAL A 4 -34.67 24.01 59.28
C VAL A 4 -34.01 23.25 60.44
N GLU A 5 -32.67 23.24 60.66
CA GLU A 5 -31.54 23.99 60.07
C GLU A 5 -30.16 23.35 60.39
N LYS A 6 -29.08 23.76 59.66
CA LYS A 6 -27.64 23.85 60.08
C LYS A 6 -26.90 22.54 60.51
N THR A 7 -25.57 22.42 60.41
CA THR A 7 -24.52 23.42 60.72
C THR A 7 -23.21 23.19 59.92
N ASN A 8 -22.49 24.28 59.61
CA ASN A 8 -21.14 24.29 59.00
C ASN A 8 -20.01 24.22 60.04
N ASN A 9 -18.81 23.84 59.61
CA ASN A 9 -17.50 24.55 59.75
C ASN A 9 -16.32 23.56 59.85
N ASN A 10 -15.36 23.59 58.90
CA ASN A 10 -14.09 24.37 58.91
C ASN A 10 -12.98 23.57 59.68
N ILE A 11 -11.66 23.60 59.43
CA ILE A 11 -10.73 24.71 59.13
C ILE A 11 -9.45 24.21 58.39
N ASN A 12 -9.04 24.95 57.34
CA ASN A 12 -7.70 25.22 56.74
C ASN A 12 -6.59 24.17 56.50
N SER A 13 -5.94 24.31 55.32
CA SER A 13 -4.53 24.79 55.25
C SER A 13 -4.18 25.42 53.88
N LEU A 14 -3.92 26.74 53.88
CA LEU A 14 -2.85 27.53 53.19
C LEU A 14 -2.20 26.94 51.91
N GLY A 15 -1.91 27.63 50.81
CA GLY A 15 -1.93 29.06 50.37
C GLY A 15 -1.07 29.12 49.07
N HIS A 16 -1.35 29.90 48.02
CA HIS A 16 -1.01 31.32 47.82
C HIS A 16 -1.45 31.77 46.40
N ILE A 17 -1.56 33.08 46.16
CA ILE A 17 -2.01 33.69 44.89
C ILE A 17 -0.81 34.24 44.09
N ALA A 18 -0.79 34.05 42.76
CA ALA A 18 0.04 34.82 41.82
C ALA A 18 -0.67 34.99 40.44
N ASN A 19 -0.38 36.09 39.74
CA ASN A 19 -1.15 36.57 38.58
C ASN A 19 -0.51 36.28 37.20
N ASN A 20 -1.37 36.17 36.17
CA ASN A 20 -1.17 36.51 34.74
C ASN A 20 -0.23 35.60 33.88
N PRO A 21 -0.32 35.64 32.53
CA PRO A 21 -1.38 36.16 31.65
C PRO A 21 -1.98 35.09 30.70
N LYS A 22 -2.92 35.50 29.82
CA LYS A 22 -3.38 34.67 28.68
C LYS A 22 -2.20 34.22 27.82
N LYS A 23 -2.23 32.97 27.36
CA LYS A 23 -1.36 32.46 26.29
C LYS A 23 -2.24 31.87 25.19
N ASP A 24 -2.14 32.44 23.99
CA ASP A 24 -2.79 31.88 22.80
C ASP A 24 -2.35 30.44 22.58
N TRP A 25 -3.30 29.55 22.32
CA TRP A 25 -2.99 28.20 21.87
C TRP A 25 -3.12 28.11 20.35
N THR A 26 -2.22 28.82 19.66
CA THR A 26 -1.87 28.56 18.26
C THR A 26 -1.10 27.23 18.16
N ASN A 27 -1.79 26.12 18.41
CA ASN A 27 -1.31 24.81 17.96
C ASN A 27 -1.65 24.67 16.47
N SER A 28 -0.77 25.20 15.63
CA SER A 28 -0.54 24.66 14.29
C SER A 28 0.63 23.67 14.41
N PRO A 29 0.40 22.35 14.37
CA PRO A 29 1.44 21.39 14.06
C PRO A 29 1.70 21.47 12.55
N ALA A 30 2.95 21.75 12.19
CA ALA A 30 3.42 21.86 10.83
C ALA A 30 3.07 20.64 9.96
N ASP A 31 2.79 20.91 8.68
CA ASP A 31 3.16 20.08 7.54
C ASP A 31 3.20 18.56 7.77
N HIS A 32 2.04 17.97 8.06
CA HIS A 32 1.80 16.56 7.71
C HIS A 32 1.64 16.43 6.18
N LYS A 33 2.69 16.79 5.44
CA LYS A 33 2.91 16.28 4.10
C LYS A 33 3.35 14.83 4.25
N ALA A 34 2.39 13.96 4.56
CA ALA A 34 2.56 12.52 4.48
C ALA A 34 3.05 12.22 3.06
N THR A 35 4.34 11.88 2.96
CA THR A 35 4.88 11.33 1.72
C THR A 35 4.38 9.91 1.66
N ASP A 36 3.18 9.73 1.08
CA ASP A 36 2.52 8.44 0.84
C ASP A 36 3.27 7.64 -0.24
N LYS A 37 4.55 7.36 0.06
CA LYS A 37 5.50 6.55 -0.70
C LYS A 37 5.74 5.27 0.07
N VAL A 38 4.72 4.41 0.12
CA VAL A 38 4.90 3.03 0.60
C VAL A 38 5.66 2.29 -0.50
N ALA A 39 6.92 1.93 -0.25
CA ALA A 39 7.72 1.12 -1.18
C ALA A 39 7.15 -0.30 -1.32
N SER A 40 7.41 -0.96 -2.45
CA SER A 40 7.08 -2.39 -2.57
C SER A 40 7.77 -3.18 -1.46
N THR A 41 7.00 -3.98 -0.75
CA THR A 41 7.55 -4.95 0.21
C THR A 41 7.72 -6.26 -0.54
N PHE A 42 8.92 -6.84 -0.56
CA PHE A 42 9.16 -8.14 -1.18
C PHE A 42 9.02 -9.24 -0.13
N SER A 43 8.43 -10.36 -0.51
CA SER A 43 8.20 -11.47 0.42
C SER A 43 9.52 -12.06 0.93
N ASP A 44 9.60 -12.33 2.24
CA ASP A 44 10.77 -12.90 2.91
C ASP A 44 11.20 -14.23 2.28
N VAL A 45 12.32 -14.20 1.53
CA VAL A 45 12.79 -15.38 0.79
C VAL A 45 13.51 -16.36 1.71
N ARG A 46 12.74 -17.27 2.31
CA ARG A 46 13.29 -18.47 2.93
C ARG A 46 13.94 -19.33 1.85
N VAL A 47 15.28 -19.29 1.78
CA VAL A 47 16.07 -20.05 0.80
C VAL A 47 15.78 -21.55 0.94
N SER A 48 14.93 -22.06 0.06
CA SER A 48 14.47 -23.44 0.09
C SER A 48 15.49 -24.35 -0.58
N ARG A 49 15.94 -25.38 0.15
CA ARG A 49 16.81 -26.42 -0.40
C ARG A 49 16.11 -27.29 -1.45
N THR A 50 14.77 -27.34 -1.46
CA THR A 50 13.98 -28.12 -2.42
C THR A 50 13.52 -27.30 -3.63
N THR A 51 13.49 -25.96 -3.51
CA THR A 51 13.18 -25.03 -4.62
C THR A 51 14.24 -23.92 -4.75
N PRO A 52 15.52 -24.27 -4.99
CA PRO A 52 16.63 -23.33 -4.97
C PRO A 52 16.56 -22.29 -6.09
N ILE A 53 16.08 -22.68 -7.28
CA ILE A 53 15.93 -21.77 -8.44
C ILE A 53 14.87 -20.71 -8.13
N GLN A 54 13.70 -21.12 -7.64
CA GLN A 54 12.63 -20.19 -7.25
C GLN A 54 13.10 -19.22 -6.17
N SER A 55 13.87 -19.72 -5.20
CA SER A 55 14.46 -18.91 -4.13
C SER A 55 15.43 -17.87 -4.71
N ALA A 56 16.35 -18.29 -5.59
CA ALA A 56 17.33 -17.38 -6.22
C ALA A 56 16.65 -16.28 -7.05
N LEU A 57 15.61 -16.61 -7.84
CA LEU A 57 14.85 -15.64 -8.62
C LEU A 57 14.10 -14.64 -7.72
N THR A 58 13.46 -15.12 -6.65
CA THR A 58 12.73 -14.25 -5.71
C THR A 58 13.68 -13.32 -4.93
N THR A 59 14.89 -13.78 -4.61
CA THR A 59 15.92 -13.02 -3.85
C THR A 59 16.42 -11.76 -4.56
N HIS A 60 16.11 -11.59 -5.85
CA HIS A 60 16.60 -10.49 -6.67
C HIS A 60 15.51 -9.67 -7.38
N LEU A 61 14.24 -9.81 -6.98
CA LEU A 61 13.14 -9.07 -7.59
C LEU A 61 13.27 -7.54 -7.40
N ASP A 62 13.75 -7.10 -6.24
CA ASP A 62 14.09 -5.70 -5.92
C ASP A 62 15.02 -5.03 -6.96
N LYS A 63 15.96 -5.82 -7.49
CA LYS A 63 16.92 -5.43 -8.53
C LYS A 63 16.41 -5.72 -9.93
N ALA A 64 15.61 -6.76 -10.11
CA ALA A 64 15.10 -7.16 -11.41
C ALA A 64 14.01 -6.20 -11.93
N ILE A 65 13.08 -5.79 -11.07
CA ILE A 65 11.86 -5.06 -11.46
C ILE A 65 11.62 -3.76 -10.68
N GLY A 66 12.25 -3.58 -9.52
CA GLY A 66 12.12 -2.37 -8.71
C GLY A 66 10.86 -2.29 -7.85
N ASP A 67 10.73 -1.17 -7.14
CA ASP A 67 9.82 -1.03 -5.99
C ASP A 67 8.52 -0.28 -6.31
N TYR A 68 8.43 0.26 -7.53
CA TYR A 68 7.35 1.11 -8.02
C TYR A 68 7.07 0.81 -9.48
N PHE A 69 5.79 0.92 -9.87
CA PHE A 69 5.33 0.57 -11.21
C PHE A 69 4.28 1.56 -11.71
N VAL A 70 4.12 1.68 -13.03
CA VAL A 70 2.97 2.37 -13.64
C VAL A 70 1.97 1.34 -14.13
N VAL A 71 0.69 1.49 -13.76
CA VAL A 71 -0.38 0.60 -14.24
C VAL A 71 -0.64 0.83 -15.73
N SER A 72 -0.71 -0.25 -16.51
CA SER A 72 -1.08 -0.25 -17.93
C SER A 72 -2.38 -1.02 -18.22
N GLY A 73 -2.86 -1.84 -17.29
CA GLY A 73 -4.16 -2.53 -17.40
C GLY A 73 -4.53 -3.31 -16.14
N VAL A 74 -5.80 -3.72 -16.05
CA VAL A 74 -6.29 -4.57 -14.96
C VAL A 74 -7.38 -5.52 -15.45
N GLU A 75 -7.38 -6.75 -14.94
CA GLU A 75 -8.35 -7.80 -15.21
C GLU A 75 -8.88 -8.34 -13.88
N TYR A 76 -10.20 -8.51 -13.74
CA TYR A 76 -10.81 -9.15 -12.56
C TYR A 76 -11.27 -10.57 -12.90
N GLN A 77 -10.69 -11.54 -12.22
CA GLN A 77 -10.93 -12.97 -12.40
C GLN A 77 -11.85 -13.49 -11.29
N GLN A 78 -12.85 -14.27 -11.70
CA GLN A 78 -13.71 -15.03 -10.80
C GLN A 78 -13.61 -16.50 -11.22
N THR A 79 -13.17 -17.37 -10.31
CA THR A 79 -12.99 -18.80 -10.59
C THR A 79 -13.54 -19.62 -9.44
N THR A 80 -14.47 -20.52 -9.73
CA THR A 80 -14.94 -21.53 -8.77
C THR A 80 -13.76 -22.35 -8.22
N ASP A 81 -13.77 -22.67 -6.94
CA ASP A 81 -12.78 -23.55 -6.33
C ASP A 81 -12.91 -24.96 -6.89
N PHE A 82 -11.78 -25.59 -7.21
CA PHE A 82 -11.75 -26.95 -7.72
C PHE A 82 -12.28 -27.97 -6.69
N ASN A 83 -12.24 -27.63 -5.39
CA ASN A 83 -12.65 -28.52 -4.30
C ASN A 83 -14.02 -28.16 -3.68
N ASP A 84 -14.62 -27.03 -4.05
CA ASP A 84 -15.94 -26.59 -3.55
C ASP A 84 -16.64 -25.69 -4.58
N GLU A 85 -17.67 -26.21 -5.22
CA GLU A 85 -18.45 -25.51 -6.25
C GLU A 85 -19.18 -24.26 -5.73
N ASN A 86 -19.39 -24.14 -4.42
CA ASN A 86 -20.04 -22.98 -3.81
C ASN A 86 -19.05 -21.85 -3.48
N LYS A 87 -17.74 -22.14 -3.54
CA LYS A 87 -16.69 -21.18 -3.23
C LYS A 87 -16.17 -20.54 -4.51
N ILE A 88 -16.46 -19.26 -4.71
CA ILE A 88 -15.87 -18.47 -5.78
C ILE A 88 -14.61 -17.80 -5.25
N ASN A 89 -13.45 -18.16 -5.79
CA ASN A 89 -12.21 -17.43 -5.54
C ASN A 89 -12.15 -16.20 -6.45
N HIS A 90 -11.59 -15.11 -5.93
CA HIS A 90 -11.47 -13.85 -6.66
C HIS A 90 -10.00 -13.46 -6.83
N ALA A 91 -9.66 -12.78 -7.93
CA ALA A 91 -8.34 -12.20 -8.08
C ALA A 91 -8.35 -10.98 -9.01
N SER A 92 -7.48 -10.02 -8.73
CA SER A 92 -7.13 -8.96 -9.67
C SER A 92 -5.77 -9.27 -10.30
N VAL A 93 -5.66 -9.13 -11.62
CA VAL A 93 -4.39 -9.24 -12.35
C VAL A 93 -4.09 -7.87 -12.95
N TYR A 94 -3.00 -7.25 -12.53
CA TYR A 94 -2.53 -5.97 -13.04
C TYR A 94 -1.44 -6.18 -14.08
N SER A 95 -1.60 -5.57 -15.26
CA SER A 95 -0.48 -5.26 -16.15
C SER A 95 0.16 -3.96 -15.65
N VAL A 96 1.46 -4.00 -15.35
CA VAL A 96 2.22 -2.85 -14.88
C VAL A 96 3.58 -2.76 -15.56
N ARG A 97 4.12 -1.56 -15.70
CA ARG A 97 5.43 -1.31 -16.31
C ARG A 97 6.49 -1.02 -15.26
N VAL A 98 7.65 -1.65 -15.43
CA VAL A 98 8.89 -1.33 -14.69
C VAL A 98 9.32 0.10 -15.01
N ILE A 99 9.53 0.92 -13.97
CA ILE A 99 9.96 2.33 -14.13
C ILE A 99 11.29 2.66 -13.45
N LYS A 100 11.97 1.69 -12.84
CA LYS A 100 13.27 1.89 -12.18
C LYS A 100 14.40 1.83 -13.21
N HIS A 101 15.12 2.93 -13.42
CA HIS A 101 16.15 3.05 -14.47
C HIS A 101 17.34 2.10 -14.31
N LYS A 102 17.63 1.66 -13.06
CA LYS A 102 18.73 0.73 -12.74
C LYS A 102 18.26 -0.71 -12.48
N ALA A 103 17.01 -1.03 -12.83
CA ALA A 103 16.53 -2.41 -12.80
C ALA A 103 17.25 -3.28 -13.85
N TRP A 104 17.26 -4.59 -13.66
CA TRP A 104 17.81 -5.52 -14.66
C TRP A 104 16.88 -5.69 -15.87
N LEU A 105 15.56 -5.59 -15.68
CA LEU A 105 14.62 -5.48 -16.80
C LEU A 105 14.65 -4.04 -17.37
N PRO A 106 14.54 -3.89 -18.71
CA PRO A 106 14.44 -2.57 -19.33
C PRO A 106 13.30 -1.71 -18.77
N PHE A 107 13.54 -0.40 -18.75
CA PHE A 107 12.49 0.58 -18.45
C PHE A 107 11.32 0.41 -19.42
N GLY A 108 10.10 0.38 -18.90
CA GLY A 108 8.87 0.19 -19.67
C GLY A 108 8.50 -1.26 -19.93
N THR A 109 9.32 -2.25 -19.55
CA THR A 109 8.94 -3.67 -19.62
C THR A 109 7.67 -3.92 -18.81
N GLU A 110 6.67 -4.51 -19.47
CA GLU A 110 5.40 -4.87 -18.85
C GLU A 110 5.51 -6.24 -18.14
N VAL A 111 5.02 -6.30 -16.90
CA VAL A 111 4.93 -7.50 -16.08
C VAL A 111 3.51 -7.64 -15.53
N ARG A 112 3.11 -8.88 -15.19
CA ARG A 112 1.78 -9.17 -14.63
C ARG A 112 1.86 -9.55 -13.15
N VAL A 113 1.15 -8.80 -12.31
CA VAL A 113 1.04 -9.04 -10.86
C VAL A 113 -0.37 -9.49 -10.52
N LYS A 114 -0.51 -10.68 -9.92
CA LYS A 114 -1.79 -11.24 -9.46
C LYS A 114 -1.94 -11.07 -7.95
N ILE A 115 -3.10 -10.58 -7.53
CA ILE A 115 -3.49 -10.45 -6.12
C ILE A 115 -4.77 -11.25 -5.91
N LYS A 116 -4.76 -12.15 -4.93
CA LYS A 116 -5.90 -13.01 -4.59
C LYS A 116 -6.83 -12.33 -3.60
N GLU A 117 -8.12 -12.60 -3.69
CA GLU A 117 -9.20 -12.09 -2.83
C GLU A 117 -9.30 -10.56 -2.71
N GLN A 118 -8.64 -9.82 -3.62
CA GLN A 118 -8.73 -8.37 -3.73
C GLN A 118 -9.39 -7.96 -5.05
N LYS A 119 -10.28 -6.96 -4.99
CA LYS A 119 -10.87 -6.28 -6.17
C LYS A 119 -9.93 -5.20 -6.73
N PRO A 120 -10.08 -4.79 -8.00
CA PRO A 120 -9.28 -3.72 -8.58
C PRO A 120 -9.40 -2.41 -7.80
N ILE A 121 -8.26 -1.77 -7.49
CA ILE A 121 -8.19 -0.41 -6.91
C ILE A 121 -8.14 0.68 -8.00
N VAL A 122 -8.15 0.27 -9.28
CA VAL A 122 -8.20 1.10 -10.48
C VAL A 122 -9.35 0.59 -11.33
N SER A 123 -10.19 1.48 -11.87
CA SER A 123 -11.28 1.08 -12.77
C SER A 123 -10.84 0.98 -14.24
N GLU A 124 -11.59 0.26 -15.05
CA GLU A 124 -11.35 0.16 -16.50
C GLU A 124 -11.41 1.56 -17.16
N GLU A 125 -12.34 2.42 -16.76
CA GLU A 125 -12.40 3.82 -17.21
C GLU A 125 -11.12 4.63 -16.90
N GLU A 126 -10.43 4.36 -15.79
CA GLU A 126 -9.15 4.99 -15.48
C GLU A 126 -8.05 4.47 -16.41
N ILE A 127 -8.06 3.19 -16.76
CA ILE A 127 -7.15 2.60 -17.74
C ILE A 127 -7.40 3.21 -19.13
N GLU A 128 -8.65 3.35 -19.56
CA GLU A 128 -8.98 4.01 -20.83
C GLU A 128 -8.45 5.46 -20.88
N LYS A 129 -8.68 6.25 -19.81
CA LYS A 129 -8.18 7.62 -19.71
C LYS A 129 -6.65 7.69 -19.70
N LEU A 130 -5.97 6.70 -19.12
CA LEU A 130 -4.51 6.55 -19.21
C LEU A 130 -4.05 6.28 -20.65
N MET A 131 -4.69 5.32 -21.33
CA MET A 131 -4.35 4.95 -22.72
C MET A 131 -4.57 6.10 -23.71
N LEU A 132 -5.59 6.93 -23.47
CA LEU A 132 -5.88 8.14 -24.26
C LEU A 132 -5.02 9.36 -23.85
N GLY A 133 -4.15 9.24 -22.85
CA GLY A 133 -3.33 10.35 -22.35
C GLY A 133 -4.12 11.46 -21.63
N GLN A 134 -5.37 11.19 -21.26
CA GLN A 134 -6.28 12.14 -20.58
C GLN A 134 -6.08 12.18 -19.06
N GLN A 135 -5.34 11.22 -18.50
CA GLN A 135 -5.04 11.10 -17.07
C GLN A 135 -3.54 10.93 -16.83
N LYS A 136 -3.03 11.47 -15.70
CA LYS A 136 -1.65 11.23 -15.25
C LYS A 136 -1.41 9.73 -15.00
N PRO A 137 -0.21 9.19 -15.28
CA PRO A 137 0.16 7.81 -14.93
C PRO A 137 -0.19 7.43 -13.50
N ILE A 138 -0.84 6.29 -13.31
CA ILE A 138 -1.13 5.75 -11.98
C ILE A 138 0.10 4.97 -11.49
N VAL A 139 0.78 5.50 -10.48
CA VAL A 139 1.91 4.85 -9.83
C VAL A 139 1.42 3.96 -8.69
N VAL A 140 1.96 2.74 -8.60
CA VAL A 140 1.61 1.75 -7.56
C VAL A 140 2.84 1.07 -6.97
N SER A 141 2.69 0.53 -5.76
CA SER A 141 3.57 -0.45 -5.13
C SER A 141 2.77 -1.67 -4.66
N PHE A 142 3.45 -2.77 -4.34
CA PHE A 142 2.84 -4.05 -3.96
C PHE A 142 3.34 -4.54 -2.59
N GLU A 143 2.47 -5.22 -1.85
CA GLU A 143 2.83 -5.87 -0.57
C GLU A 143 3.22 -7.34 -0.79
N ASP A 144 4.28 -7.79 -0.11
CA ASP A 144 4.87 -9.14 -0.20
C ASP A 144 4.98 -9.70 -1.63
N LEU A 145 5.52 -8.88 -2.54
CA LEU A 145 5.72 -9.24 -3.95
C LEU A 145 6.68 -10.43 -4.05
N SER A 146 6.27 -11.45 -4.79
CA SER A 146 6.97 -12.72 -4.95
C SER A 146 6.86 -13.22 -6.39
N TYR A 147 7.85 -13.98 -6.85
CA TYR A 147 7.80 -14.64 -8.16
C TYR A 147 7.18 -16.02 -8.01
N PHE A 148 6.35 -16.42 -8.98
CA PHE A 148 5.74 -17.73 -9.06
C PHE A 148 5.85 -18.30 -10.48
N HIS A 149 6.43 -19.49 -10.59
CA HIS A 149 6.56 -20.22 -11.84
C HIS A 149 5.79 -21.53 -11.75
N PHE A 150 4.88 -21.79 -12.71
CA PHE A 150 4.11 -23.03 -12.74
C PHE A 150 3.75 -23.43 -14.18
N GLY A 151 4.07 -24.67 -14.54
CA GLY A 151 3.88 -25.17 -15.90
C GLY A 151 4.73 -24.39 -16.90
N SER A 152 4.08 -23.76 -17.88
CA SER A 152 4.70 -22.90 -18.89
C SER A 152 4.57 -21.40 -18.61
N GLY A 153 4.07 -21.01 -17.43
CA GLY A 153 3.75 -19.62 -17.09
C GLY A 153 4.65 -19.03 -15.99
N GLU A 154 4.98 -17.76 -16.16
CA GLU A 154 5.60 -16.90 -15.14
C GLU A 154 4.58 -15.86 -14.67
N THR A 155 4.51 -15.62 -13.37
CA THR A 155 3.67 -14.55 -12.80
C THR A 155 4.27 -14.01 -11.51
N LEU A 156 3.95 -12.76 -11.18
CA LEU A 156 4.24 -12.20 -9.87
C LEU A 156 2.99 -12.30 -9.00
N ILE A 157 3.14 -12.63 -7.73
CA ILE A 157 2.06 -12.68 -6.75
C ILE A 157 2.35 -11.68 -5.62
N ALA A 158 1.36 -10.88 -5.26
CA ALA A 158 1.40 -9.96 -4.12
C ALA A 158 0.24 -10.26 -3.15
N GLN A 159 0.35 -9.79 -1.92
CA GLN A 159 -0.73 -9.81 -0.94
C GLN A 159 -1.64 -8.57 -1.02
N GLY A 160 -1.10 -7.45 -1.50
CA GLY A 160 -1.83 -6.18 -1.62
C GLY A 160 -1.16 -5.22 -2.59
N ILE A 161 -1.81 -4.06 -2.78
CA ILE A 161 -1.40 -2.99 -3.69
C ILE A 161 -1.77 -1.63 -3.10
N HIS A 162 -0.87 -0.66 -3.26
CA HIS A 162 -1.11 0.73 -2.90
C HIS A 162 -1.00 1.64 -4.13
N ARG A 163 -1.93 2.58 -4.28
CA ARG A 163 -1.83 3.70 -5.21
C ARG A 163 -1.03 4.81 -4.54
N LEU A 164 -0.02 5.32 -5.21
CA LEU A 164 0.90 6.33 -4.68
C LEU A 164 0.60 7.70 -5.29
N ASN A 165 0.55 8.73 -4.46
CA ASN A 165 0.29 10.11 -4.90
C ASN A 165 1.62 10.82 -5.25
N VAL A 166 2.26 10.37 -6.33
CA VAL A 166 3.59 10.81 -6.77
C VAL A 166 3.64 10.95 -8.29
N ASP A 167 4.44 11.88 -8.80
CA ASP A 167 4.78 11.88 -10.23
C ASP A 167 5.86 10.83 -10.52
N VAL A 168 5.78 10.16 -11.68
CA VAL A 168 6.69 9.06 -12.09
C VAL A 168 8.17 9.43 -11.90
N LYS A 169 8.55 10.68 -12.24
CA LYS A 169 9.93 11.19 -12.11
C LYS A 169 10.50 11.17 -10.68
N GLU A 170 9.65 11.03 -9.66
CA GLU A 170 10.08 10.99 -8.26
C GLU A 170 10.40 9.57 -7.75
N VAL A 171 10.23 8.54 -8.58
CA VAL A 171 10.31 7.11 -8.20
C VAL A 171 11.03 6.25 -9.25
N THR A 172 11.76 6.88 -10.18
CA THR A 172 12.42 6.23 -11.32
C THR A 172 13.91 5.91 -11.13
N ASP A 173 14.54 6.36 -10.03
CA ASP A 173 16.00 6.35 -9.84
C ASP A 173 16.64 4.99 -9.46
#